data_AF-A0A0N0TGS0-F1
#
_entry.id   AF-A0A0N0TGS0-F1
#
_cell.length_a   1.000
_cell.length_b   1.000
_cell.length_c   1.000
_cell.angle_alpha   90.00
_cell.angle_beta   90.00
_cell.angle_gamma   90.00
#
_symmetry.space_group_name_H-M   'P 1'
#
loop_
_entity.id
_entity.type
_entity.pdbx_description
1 polymer ?
#
loop_
_entity_poly.entity_id
_entity_poly.type
_entity_poly.pdbx_seq_one_letter_code
_entity_poly.pdbx_strand_id
1 'polypeptide(L)'
;MPVLRSAALFVVAALFEIGGAWLVWQGVREHRGWLWAAGGVLSLGAYGFVATFQPDAHFGRILAAYGGIFVAGSLLWGAIADGYRPDRWDITGALICLAGMAVIMWAPRNGG
;
A
#
# COMPACT_ATOMS: atom_id res chain seq x y z
N MET A 1 18.70 0.43 14.54
CA MET A 1 18.14 -0.13 13.28
C MET A 1 16.62 -0.44 13.35
N PRO A 2 15.73 0.50 13.73
CA PRO A 2 14.28 0.30 13.60
C PRO A 2 13.72 0.75 12.24
N VAL A 3 14.23 1.86 11.69
CA VAL A 3 13.67 2.50 10.47
C VAL A 3 13.76 1.61 9.23
N LEU A 4 14.91 0.96 9.02
CA LEU A 4 15.11 0.08 7.86
C LEU A 4 14.19 -1.16 7.92
N ARG A 5 13.97 -1.70 9.13
CA ARG A 5 13.04 -2.82 9.34
C ARG A 5 11.61 -2.38 9.05
N SER A 6 11.21 -1.21 9.53
CA SER A 6 9.87 -0.67 9.25
C SER A 6 9.64 -0.41 7.78
N ALA A 7 10.61 0.20 7.09
CA ALA A 7 10.55 0.45 5.65
C ALA A 7 10.43 -0.87 4.85
N ALA A 8 11.20 -1.90 5.23
CA ALA A 8 11.10 -3.21 4.61
C ALA A 8 9.71 -3.84 4.83
N LEU A 9 9.17 -3.77 6.05
CA LEU A 9 7.81 -4.25 6.34
C LEU A 9 6.74 -3.48 5.56
N PHE A 10 6.89 -2.16 5.41
CA PHE A 10 6.00 -1.34 4.59
C PHE A 10 5.99 -1.79 3.13
N VAL A 11 7.15 -2.05 2.55
CA VAL A 11 7.26 -2.53 1.16
C VAL A 11 6.63 -3.91 1.02
N VAL A 12 6.95 -4.85 1.92
CA VAL A 12 6.37 -6.20 1.88
C VAL A 12 4.85 -6.17 2.04
N ALA A 13 4.34 -5.37 2.98
CA ALA A 13 2.92 -5.17 3.19
C ALA A 13 2.24 -4.58 1.94
N ALA A 14 2.83 -3.54 1.34
CA ALA A 14 2.29 -2.94 0.11
C ALA A 14 2.27 -3.93 -1.06
N LEU A 15 3.28 -4.80 -1.19
CA LEU A 15 3.29 -5.85 -2.21
C LEU A 15 2.14 -6.86 -2.01
N PHE A 16 1.92 -7.31 -0.78
CA PHE A 16 0.82 -8.23 -0.48
C PHE A 16 -0.55 -7.57 -0.63
N GLU A 17 -0.68 -6.30 -0.26
CA GLU A 17 -1.92 -5.54 -0.34
C GLU A 17 -2.29 -5.25 -1.80
N ILE A 18 -1.41 -4.58 -2.54
CA ILE A 18 -1.65 -4.17 -3.94
C ILE A 18 -1.68 -5.40 -4.85
N GLY A 19 -0.71 -6.32 -4.69
CA GLY A 19 -0.67 -7.56 -5.45
C GLY A 19 -1.87 -8.46 -5.15
N GLY A 20 -2.30 -8.53 -3.89
CA GLY A 20 -3.49 -9.28 -3.50
C GLY A 20 -4.77 -8.72 -4.13
N ALA A 21 -4.95 -7.39 -4.07
CA ALA A 21 -6.06 -6.73 -4.73
C ALA A 21 -6.05 -6.94 -6.25
N TRP A 22 -4.87 -6.84 -6.88
CA TRP A 22 -4.70 -7.10 -8.31
C TRP A 22 -5.02 -8.55 -8.67
N LEU A 23 -4.58 -9.55 -7.90
CA LEU A 23 -4.92 -10.96 -8.14
C LEU A 23 -6.43 -11.22 -8.05
N VAL A 24 -7.12 -10.59 -7.09
CA VAL A 24 -8.59 -10.64 -7.02
C VAL A 24 -9.23 -10.02 -8.26
N TRP A 25 -8.72 -8.85 -8.70
CA TRP A 25 -9.19 -8.20 -9.92
C TRP A 25 -9.03 -9.11 -11.14
N GLN A 26 -7.85 -9.70 -11.32
CA GLN A 26 -7.58 -10.62 -12.43
C GLN A 26 -8.47 -11.86 -12.40
N GLY A 27 -8.74 -12.42 -11.22
CA GLY A 27 -9.60 -13.58 -11.08
C GLY A 27 -11.08 -13.30 -11.36
N VAL A 28 -11.60 -12.18 -10.83
CA VAL A 28 -13.03 -11.84 -10.87
C VAL A 28 -13.42 -11.04 -12.10
N ARG A 29 -12.69 -9.96 -12.40
CA ARG A 29 -13.00 -9.03 -13.51
C ARG A 29 -12.40 -9.46 -14.83
N GLU A 30 -11.16 -9.94 -14.84
CA GLU A 30 -10.50 -10.42 -16.07
C GLU A 30 -10.79 -11.90 -16.36
N HIS A 31 -11.68 -12.52 -15.57
CA HIS A 31 -12.12 -13.91 -15.73
C HIS A 31 -10.99 -14.96 -15.80
N ARG A 32 -9.82 -14.69 -15.22
CA ARG A 32 -8.67 -15.63 -15.20
C ARG A 32 -8.88 -16.83 -14.28
N GLY A 33 -9.95 -16.81 -13.47
CA GLY A 33 -10.44 -17.94 -12.70
C GLY A 33 -10.33 -17.77 -11.19
N TRP A 34 -11.09 -18.59 -10.46
CA TRP A 34 -11.22 -18.52 -8.98
C TRP A 34 -9.91 -18.76 -8.22
N LEU A 35 -8.94 -19.46 -8.82
CA LEU A 35 -7.62 -19.66 -8.20
C LEU A 35 -6.84 -18.35 -8.03
N TRP A 36 -6.96 -17.43 -8.99
CA TRP A 36 -6.36 -16.10 -8.90
C TRP A 36 -7.01 -15.28 -7.77
N ALA A 37 -8.34 -15.32 -7.69
CA ALA A 37 -9.08 -14.65 -6.62
C ALA A 37 -8.74 -15.22 -5.24
N ALA A 38 -8.66 -16.54 -5.09
CA ALA A 38 -8.25 -17.19 -3.85
C ALA A 38 -6.82 -16.80 -3.44
N GLY A 39 -5.87 -16.80 -4.39
CA GLY A 39 -4.51 -16.32 -4.15
C GLY A 39 -4.48 -14.85 -3.70
N GLY A 40 -5.30 -14.00 -4.31
CA GLY A 40 -5.45 -12.61 -3.91
C GLY A 40 -6.01 -12.43 -2.50
N VAL A 41 -7.04 -13.18 -2.12
CA VAL A 41 -7.60 -13.18 -0.75
C VAL A 41 -6.57 -13.65 0.27
N LEU A 42 -5.80 -14.70 -0.03
CA LEU A 42 -4.73 -15.18 0.85
C LEU A 42 -3.62 -14.13 1.01
N SER A 43 -3.25 -13.46 -0.08
CA SER A 43 -2.28 -12.35 -0.07
C SER A 43 -2.76 -11.19 0.80
N LEU A 44 -4.03 -10.79 0.66
CA LEU A 44 -4.65 -9.74 1.49
C LEU A 44 -4.72 -10.14 2.97
N GLY A 45 -5.00 -11.42 3.25
CA GLY A 45 -4.92 -11.97 4.61
C GLY A 45 -3.51 -11.86 5.18
N ALA A 46 -2.50 -12.27 4.40
CA ALA A 46 -1.09 -12.19 4.79
C ALA A 46 -0.63 -10.75 5.05
N TYR A 47 -1.05 -9.78 4.23
CA TYR A 47 -0.83 -8.36 4.46
C TYR A 47 -1.29 -7.93 5.86
N GLY A 48 -2.50 -8.33 6.27
CA GLY A 48 -3.04 -8.01 7.59
C GLY A 48 -2.10 -8.44 8.72
N PHE A 49 -1.49 -9.62 8.61
CA PHE A 49 -0.48 -10.10 9.57
C PHE A 49 0.85 -9.36 9.45
N VAL A 50 1.33 -9.03 8.25
CA VAL A 50 2.56 -8.25 8.08
C VAL A 50 2.42 -6.86 8.71
N ALA A 51 1.24 -6.23 8.57
CA ALA A 51 0.96 -4.93 9.14
C ALA A 51 1.04 -4.92 10.68
N THR A 52 0.75 -6.03 11.38
CA THR A 52 0.84 -6.10 12.85
C THR A 52 2.28 -6.17 13.37
N PHE A 53 3.24 -6.59 12.54
CA PHE A 53 4.66 -6.60 12.91
C PHE A 53 5.33 -5.23 12.88
N GLN A 54 4.58 -4.17 12.54
CA GLN A 54 5.10 -2.82 12.51
C GLN A 54 5.37 -2.33 13.95
N PRO A 55 6.59 -1.82 14.25
CA PRO A 55 7.02 -1.56 15.64
C PRO A 55 6.47 -0.25 16.24
N ASP A 56 5.73 0.56 15.49
CA ASP A 56 5.20 1.84 15.95
C ASP A 56 3.84 1.65 16.66
N ALA A 57 3.65 2.25 17.84
CA ALA A 57 2.48 2.00 18.70
C ALA A 57 1.21 2.73 18.22
N HIS A 58 1.34 3.71 17.31
CA HIS A 58 0.22 4.49 16.82
C HIS A 58 -0.38 3.90 15.54
N PHE A 59 -1.26 2.92 15.71
CA PHE A 59 -2.00 2.24 14.63
C PHE A 59 -2.54 3.20 13.55
N GLY A 60 -3.18 4.30 13.95
CA GLY A 60 -3.73 5.28 13.01
C GLY A 60 -2.69 6.03 12.16
N ARG A 61 -1.48 6.23 12.68
CA ARG A 61 -0.38 6.87 11.94
C ARG A 61 0.25 5.90 10.94
N ILE A 62 0.42 4.65 11.35
CA ILE A 62 0.87 3.57 10.46
C ILE A 62 -0.12 3.39 9.30
N LEU A 63 -1.42 3.36 9.57
CA LEU A 63 -2.43 3.27 8.51
C LEU A 63 -2.42 4.48 7.56
N ALA A 64 -2.22 5.70 8.09
CA ALA A 64 -2.06 6.87 7.25
C ALA A 64 -0.79 6.79 6.36
N ALA A 65 0.32 6.27 6.91
CA ALA A 65 1.53 5.94 6.18
C ALA A 65 1.26 4.92 5.04
N TYR A 66 0.55 3.84 5.36
CA TYR A 66 0.14 2.86 4.37
C TYR A 66 -0.72 3.47 3.28
N GLY A 67 -1.68 4.33 3.61
CA GLY A 67 -2.54 4.98 2.61
C GLY A 67 -1.76 5.77 1.56
N GLY A 68 -0.76 6.55 1.97
CA GLY A 68 0.09 7.29 1.03
C GLY A 68 0.93 6.37 0.13
N ILE A 69 1.57 5.37 0.73
CA ILE A 69 2.37 4.36 0.01
C ILE A 69 1.49 3.52 -0.93
N PHE A 70 0.27 3.20 -0.51
CA PHE A 70 -0.69 2.42 -1.27
C PHE A 70 -1.10 3.15 -2.55
N VAL A 71 -1.39 4.45 -2.48
CA VAL A 71 -1.74 5.26 -3.66
C VAL A 71 -0.58 5.28 -4.66
N ALA A 72 0.62 5.64 -4.20
CA ALA A 72 1.80 5.70 -5.07
C ALA A 72 2.18 4.31 -5.64
N GLY A 73 2.11 3.28 -4.79
CA GLY A 73 2.40 1.91 -5.14
C GLY A 73 1.39 1.33 -6.12
N SER A 74 0.10 1.65 -5.99
CA SER A 74 -0.95 1.16 -6.90
C SER A 74 -0.77 1.72 -8.31
N LEU A 75 -0.40 3.00 -8.42
CA LEU A 75 -0.10 3.62 -9.72
C LEU A 75 1.14 3.01 -10.36
N LEU A 76 2.20 2.79 -9.57
CA LEU A 76 3.42 2.13 -10.05
C LEU A 76 3.15 0.67 -10.45
N TRP A 77 2.37 -0.05 -9.67
CA TRP A 77 1.97 -1.43 -9.97
C TRP A 77 1.17 -1.50 -11.25
N GLY A 78 0.14 -0.66 -11.41
CA GLY A 78 -0.63 -0.58 -12.65
C GLY A 78 0.27 -0.25 -13.85
N ALA A 79 1.29 0.60 -13.65
CA ALA A 79 2.22 0.95 -14.72
C ALA A 79 3.11 -0.22 -15.16
N ILE A 80 3.55 -1.06 -14.22
CA ILE A 80 4.43 -2.21 -14.50
C ILE A 80 3.63 -3.44 -14.95
N ALA A 81 2.53 -3.75 -14.25
CA ALA A 81 1.77 -4.99 -14.45
C ALA A 81 0.72 -4.88 -15.57
N ASP A 82 0.03 -3.74 -15.66
CA ASP A 82 -1.09 -3.54 -16.59
C ASP A 82 -0.74 -2.57 -17.74
N GLY A 83 0.50 -2.07 -17.80
CA GLY A 83 0.94 -1.13 -18.83
C GLY A 83 0.29 0.26 -18.73
N TYR A 84 -0.31 0.57 -17.58
CA TYR A 84 -0.90 1.88 -17.30
C TYR A 84 0.14 2.98 -17.45
N ARG A 85 -0.23 4.11 -18.02
CA ARG A 85 0.66 5.28 -18.11
C ARG A 85 0.12 6.35 -17.17
N PRO A 86 0.74 6.56 -15.99
CA PRO A 86 0.30 7.59 -15.07
C PRO A 86 0.27 8.94 -15.77
N ASP A 87 -0.88 9.59 -15.70
CA ASP A 87 -1.02 10.92 -16.27
C ASP A 87 -0.51 11.99 -15.28
N ARG A 88 -0.54 13.26 -15.71
CA ARG A 88 -0.08 14.36 -14.86
C ARG A 88 -0.94 14.54 -13.61
N TRP A 89 -2.21 14.14 -13.67
CA TRP A 89 -3.15 14.23 -12.56
C TRP A 89 -2.94 13.10 -11.54
N ASP A 90 -2.63 11.89 -11.99
CA ASP A 90 -2.26 10.75 -11.15
C ASP A 90 -1.00 11.06 -10.34
N ILE A 91 0.01 11.61 -11.00
CA ILE A 91 1.27 11.99 -10.35
C ILE A 91 0.98 13.09 -9.32
N THR A 92 0.19 14.10 -9.68
CA THR A 92 -0.17 15.19 -8.77
C THR A 92 -0.97 14.66 -7.57
N GLY A 93 -1.94 13.78 -7.81
CA GLY A 93 -2.74 13.13 -6.77
C GLY A 93 -1.89 12.28 -5.84
N ALA A 94 -0.97 11.49 -6.38
CA ALA A 94 -0.02 10.71 -5.60
C ALA A 94 0.85 11.60 -4.70
N LEU A 95 1.36 12.72 -5.23
CA LEU A 95 2.13 13.68 -4.45
C LEU A 95 1.31 14.30 -3.33
N ILE A 96 0.03 14.62 -3.57
CA ILE A 96 -0.89 15.14 -2.54
C ILE A 96 -1.12 14.08 -1.45
N CYS A 97 -1.36 12.82 -1.82
CA CYS A 97 -1.54 11.74 -0.86
C CYS A 97 -0.27 11.50 -0.03
N LEU A 98 0.90 11.53 -0.65
CA LEU A 98 2.20 11.42 0.04
C LEU A 98 2.47 12.63 0.95
N ALA A 99 2.07 13.84 0.55
CA ALA A 99 2.17 15.03 1.39
C ALA A 99 1.25 14.94 2.60
N GLY A 100 -0.01 14.54 2.41
CA GLY A 100 -0.97 14.33 3.51
C GLY A 100 -0.49 13.26 4.49
N MET A 101 0.05 12.17 3.96
CA MET A 101 0.73 11.13 4.74
C MET A 101 1.88 11.71 5.57
N ALA A 102 2.78 12.47 4.95
CA ALA A 102 3.93 13.09 5.61
C ALA A 102 3.51 14.04 6.73
N VAL A 103 2.43 14.80 6.54
CA VAL A 103 1.86 15.67 7.58
C VAL A 103 1.36 14.84 8.77
N ILE A 104 0.59 13.77 8.54
CA ILE A 104 0.04 12.94 9.64
C ILE A 104 1.17 12.25 10.44
N MET A 105 2.23 11.82 9.73
CA MET A 105 3.37 11.14 10.33
C MET A 105 4.29 12.09 11.10
N TRP A 106 4.70 13.21 10.48
CA TRP A 106 5.81 14.02 10.95
C TRP A 106 5.44 15.44 11.41
N ALA A 107 4.16 15.85 11.36
CA ALA A 107 3.79 17.16 11.87
C ALA A 107 4.21 17.31 13.36
N PRO A 108 4.96 18.37 13.70
CA PRO A 108 5.40 18.64 15.06
C PRO A 108 4.18 18.89 15.94
N ARG A 109 4.14 18.21 17.08
CA ARG A 109 3.07 18.35 18.07
C ARG A 109 3.63 19.14 19.24
N ASN A 110 3.54 20.45 19.17
CA ASN A 110 3.78 21.30 20.34
C ASN A 110 2.55 21.20 21.25
N GLY A 111 2.57 20.24 22.16
CA GLY A 111 1.47 19.98 23.08
C GLY A 111 1.63 18.66 23.82
N GLY A 112 2.63 18.61 24.70
CA GLY A 112 2.80 17.62 25.77
C GLY A 112 3.29 18.34 27.00
#